data_AF-V5C0T6-F1
#
_entry.id   AF-V5C0T6-F1
#
_cell.length_a   1.000
_cell.length_b   1.000
_cell.length_c   1.000
_cell.angle_alpha   90.00
_cell.angle_beta   90.00
_cell.angle_gamma   90.00
#
_symmetry.space_group_name_H-M   'P 1'
#
loop_
_entity.id
_entity.type
_entity.pdbx_description
1 polymer ?
#
loop_
_entity_poly.entity_id
_entity_poly.type
_entity_poly.pdbx_seq_one_letter_code
_entity_poly.pdbx_strand_id
1 'polypeptide(L)'
;MDPLPVFKSTFLESIVFAVKKRSKAIKNKVTSYSVERVIEKNDNKNYEKIELEFKTQMNRMLLRFYFWDDRIAWIDIRQPSKNGWIFEWSVEGRIGASDPKEIFHSIEQSIEITNSISEVSKREALDRLWSSILLSGPRPFT
;
A
#
# COMPACT_ATOMS: atom_id res chain seq x y z
N MET A 1 13.18 8.48 13.84
CA MET A 1 12.11 8.39 12.83
C MET A 1 12.31 9.59 11.95
N ASP A 2 12.68 9.35 10.70
CA ASP A 2 13.01 10.42 9.76
C ASP A 2 11.78 11.30 9.50
N PRO A 3 11.99 12.59 9.16
CA PRO A 3 10.88 13.45 8.78
C PRO A 3 10.13 12.85 7.59
N LEU A 4 8.79 12.85 7.67
CA LEU A 4 7.97 12.36 6.57
C LEU A 4 8.13 13.27 5.34
N PRO A 5 8.12 12.70 4.13
CA PRO A 5 8.23 13.49 2.92
C PRO A 5 7.04 14.44 2.71
N VAL A 6 7.32 15.59 2.09
CA VAL A 6 6.32 16.60 1.70
C VAL A 6 5.95 16.40 0.23
N PHE A 7 4.67 16.45 -0.09
CA PHE A 7 4.12 16.26 -1.44
C PHE A 7 3.41 17.53 -1.91
N LYS A 8 3.36 17.74 -3.24
CA LYS A 8 2.54 18.81 -3.85
C LYS A 8 1.09 18.36 -4.01
N SER A 9 0.87 17.06 -4.22
CA SER A 9 -0.46 16.48 -4.30
C SER A 9 -1.14 16.43 -2.93
N THR A 10 -2.29 17.10 -2.80
CA THR A 10 -3.13 17.05 -1.58
C THR A 10 -3.59 15.63 -1.25
N PHE A 11 -3.78 14.80 -2.29
CA PHE A 11 -4.11 13.39 -2.13
C PHE A 11 -2.96 12.63 -1.46
N LEU A 12 -1.73 12.72 -1.98
CA LEU A 12 -0.58 12.02 -1.38
C LEU A 12 -0.27 12.54 0.02
N GLU A 13 -0.32 13.86 0.24
CA GLU A 13 -0.12 14.46 1.56
C GLU A 13 -1.13 13.92 2.59
N SER A 14 -2.39 13.76 2.19
CA SER A 14 -3.43 13.23 3.08
C SER A 14 -3.17 11.76 3.48
N ILE A 15 -2.60 10.94 2.59
CA ILE A 15 -2.19 9.56 2.89
C ILE A 15 -1.05 9.56 3.91
N VAL A 16 0.01 10.35 3.68
CA VAL A 16 1.15 10.49 4.60
C VAL A 16 0.67 10.91 5.99
N PHE A 17 -0.24 11.88 6.03
CA PHE A 17 -0.80 12.39 7.26
C PHE A 17 -1.60 11.32 8.03
N ALA A 18 -2.37 10.49 7.31
CA ALA A 18 -3.06 9.35 7.91
C ALA A 18 -2.07 8.33 8.50
N VAL A 19 -1.02 7.98 7.75
CA VAL A 19 0.07 7.10 8.23
C VAL A 19 0.73 7.67 9.49
N LYS A 20 1.05 8.96 9.51
CA LYS A 20 1.63 9.64 10.67
C LYS A 20 0.75 9.50 11.91
N LYS A 21 -0.53 9.85 11.77
CA LYS A 21 -1.52 9.83 12.87
C LYS A 21 -1.71 8.45 13.47
N ARG A 22 -1.57 7.40 12.65
CA ARG A 22 -1.85 6.01 13.03
C ARG A 22 -0.59 5.17 13.21
N SER A 23 0.59 5.77 13.07
CA SER A 23 1.90 5.11 13.25
C SER A 23 2.01 4.30 14.54
N LYS A 24 1.44 4.78 15.65
CA LYS A 24 1.43 4.05 16.93
C LYS A 24 0.64 2.73 16.86
N ALA A 25 -0.48 2.70 16.13
CA ALA A 25 -1.29 1.50 15.95
C ALA A 25 -0.59 0.46 15.06
N ILE A 26 0.16 0.92 14.05
CA ILE A 26 0.92 0.06 13.14
C ILE A 26 2.15 -0.56 13.83
N LYS A 27 2.87 0.20 14.67
CA LYS A 27 4.14 -0.24 15.28
C LYS A 27 4.07 -1.56 16.03
N ASN A 28 2.92 -1.92 16.58
CA ASN A 28 2.73 -3.18 17.29
C ASN A 28 2.43 -4.38 16.36
N LYS A 29 2.15 -4.12 15.07
CA LYS A 29 1.76 -5.13 14.07
C LYS A 29 2.86 -5.41 13.04
N VAL A 30 3.86 -4.54 12.95
CA VAL A 30 4.96 -4.60 11.97
C VAL A 30 6.31 -4.58 12.68
N THR A 31 7.34 -5.17 12.08
CA THR A 31 8.74 -5.05 12.54
C THR A 31 9.33 -3.71 12.13
N SER A 32 8.99 -3.25 10.92
CA SER A 32 9.44 -1.98 10.36
C SER A 32 8.45 -1.48 9.32
N TYR A 33 8.47 -0.17 9.09
CA TYR A 33 7.84 0.42 7.91
C TYR A 33 8.64 1.62 7.41
N SER A 34 8.52 1.94 6.11
CA SER A 34 9.08 3.13 5.49
C SER A 34 8.00 3.90 4.72
N VAL A 35 8.26 5.20 4.52
CA VAL A 35 7.43 6.11 3.75
C VAL A 35 8.38 6.94 2.89
N GLU A 36 8.37 6.71 1.59
CA GLU A 36 9.29 7.36 0.66
C GLU A 36 8.52 8.17 -0.38
N ARG A 37 9.12 9.28 -0.82
CA ARG A 37 8.64 10.07 -1.96
C ARG A 37 9.54 9.81 -3.14
N VAL A 38 8.93 9.42 -4.24
CA VAL A 38 9.57 9.13 -5.51
C VAL A 38 8.99 10.04 -6.58
N ILE A 39 9.85 10.56 -7.45
CA ILE A 39 9.43 11.32 -8.62
C ILE A 39 9.69 10.43 -9.84
N GLU A 40 8.62 9.95 -10.45
CA GLU A 40 8.71 9.16 -11.69
C GLU A 40 8.65 10.09 -12.90
N LYS A 41 9.51 9.84 -13.89
CA LYS A 41 9.51 10.55 -15.16
C LYS A 41 8.92 9.64 -16.24
N ASN A 42 7.83 10.06 -16.85
CA ASN A 42 7.22 9.37 -17.99
C ASN A 42 6.72 10.39 -19.02
N ASP A 43 7.07 10.23 -20.30
CA ASP A 43 6.64 11.08 -21.42
C ASP A 43 6.63 12.60 -21.14
N ASN A 44 7.76 13.14 -20.67
CA ASN A 44 7.94 14.55 -20.28
C ASN A 44 7.08 15.04 -19.11
N LYS A 45 6.39 14.15 -18.40
CA LYS A 45 5.68 14.46 -17.15
C LYS A 45 6.43 13.88 -15.95
N ASN A 46 6.42 14.64 -14.86
CA ASN A 46 6.86 14.18 -13.55
C ASN A 46 5.61 13.78 -12.77
N TYR A 47 5.56 12.54 -12.32
CA TYR A 47 4.53 12.04 -11.42
C TYR A 47 5.11 11.91 -10.02
N GLU A 48 4.43 12.48 -9.03
CA GLU A 48 4.77 12.19 -7.64
C GLU A 48 4.18 10.83 -7.25
N LYS A 49 4.99 10.02 -6.58
CA LYS A 49 4.62 8.73 -6.05
C LYS A 49 5.02 8.65 -4.59
N ILE A 50 4.15 8.08 -3.76
CA ILE A 50 4.50 7.62 -2.42
C ILE A 50 4.74 6.11 -2.46
N GLU A 51 5.81 5.67 -1.82
CA GLU A 51 6.08 4.26 -1.55
C GLU A 51 5.94 3.99 -0.06
N LEU A 52 5.00 3.13 0.30
CA LEU A 52 4.85 2.64 1.67
C LEU A 52 5.27 1.18 1.71
N GLU A 53 6.24 0.85 2.55
CA GLU A 53 6.66 -0.53 2.80
C GLU A 53 6.39 -0.90 4.25
N PHE A 54 5.79 -2.06 4.48
CA PHE A 54 5.57 -2.63 5.81
C PHE A 54 6.11 -4.07 5.85
N LYS A 55 6.82 -4.41 6.92
CA LYS A 55 7.28 -5.79 7.19
C LYS A 55 6.55 -6.34 8.40
N THR A 56 5.81 -7.43 8.25
CA THR A 56 5.04 -7.99 9.39
C THR A 56 5.90 -8.85 10.30
N GLN A 57 5.51 -8.95 11.58
CA GLN A 57 6.25 -9.70 12.60
C GLN A 57 6.13 -11.21 12.44
N MET A 58 4.91 -11.74 12.27
CA MET A 58 4.66 -13.18 12.35
C MET A 58 5.11 -13.93 11.10
N ASN A 59 4.73 -13.44 9.93
CA ASN A 59 4.90 -14.17 8.66
C ASN A 59 6.01 -13.59 7.76
N ARG A 60 6.74 -12.58 8.26
CA ARG A 60 7.75 -11.82 7.48
C ARG A 60 7.20 -11.33 6.14
N MET A 61 5.90 -11.03 6.09
CA MET A 61 5.26 -10.54 4.89
C MET A 61 5.79 -9.15 4.57
N LEU A 62 6.04 -8.92 3.30
CA LEU A 62 6.37 -7.62 2.74
C LEU A 62 5.12 -7.07 2.08
N LEU A 63 4.59 -5.96 2.61
CA LEU A 63 3.45 -5.25 2.04
C LEU A 63 3.96 -3.92 1.47
N ARG A 64 3.72 -3.71 0.19
CA ARG A 64 4.12 -2.52 -0.55
C ARG A 64 2.89 -1.86 -1.12
N PHE A 65 2.71 -0.58 -0.81
CA PHE A 65 1.62 0.24 -1.32
C PHE A 65 2.21 1.44 -2.03
N TYR A 66 1.91 1.54 -3.31
CA TYR A 66 2.34 2.62 -4.16
C TYR A 66 1.13 3.44 -4.55
N PHE A 67 1.20 4.76 -4.33
CA PHE A 67 0.15 5.68 -4.76
C PHE A 67 0.75 6.81 -5.57
N TRP A 68 0.17 7.07 -6.73
CA TRP A 68 0.54 8.18 -7.60
C TRP A 68 -0.39 9.37 -7.36
N ASP A 69 0.10 10.57 -7.68
CA ASP A 69 -0.65 11.82 -7.56
C ASP A 69 -1.96 11.85 -8.37
N ASP A 70 -2.01 11.09 -9.45
CA ASP A 70 -3.16 10.89 -10.32
C ASP A 70 -4.18 9.84 -9.82
N ARG A 71 -4.01 9.37 -8.58
CA ARG A 71 -4.83 8.35 -7.88
C ARG A 71 -4.69 6.93 -8.42
N ILE A 72 -3.68 6.61 -9.20
CA ILE A 72 -3.32 5.22 -9.45
C ILE A 72 -2.72 4.62 -8.17
N ALA A 73 -3.04 3.35 -7.92
CA ALA A 73 -2.47 2.57 -6.84
C ALA A 73 -1.97 1.22 -7.36
N TRP A 74 -0.82 0.80 -6.85
CA TRP A 74 -0.31 -0.55 -7.01
C TRP A 74 -0.02 -1.12 -5.63
N ILE A 75 -0.53 -2.31 -5.37
CA ILE A 75 -0.43 -2.98 -4.08
C ILE A 75 0.19 -4.33 -4.31
N ASP A 76 1.26 -4.62 -3.59
CA ASP A 76 2.04 -5.84 -3.71
C ASP A 76 2.31 -6.41 -2.33
N ILE A 77 1.86 -7.65 -2.10
CA ILE A 77 1.99 -8.36 -0.84
C ILE A 77 2.68 -9.69 -1.12
N ARG A 78 3.85 -9.90 -0.53
CA ARG A 78 4.64 -11.10 -0.75
C ARG A 78 5.15 -11.72 0.54
N GLN A 79 5.22 -13.05 0.57
CA GLN A 79 5.86 -13.80 1.64
C GLN A 79 7.15 -14.47 1.12
N PRO A 80 8.33 -14.06 1.62
CA PRO A 80 9.58 -14.69 1.23
C PRO A 80 9.75 -16.07 1.85
N SER A 81 10.47 -16.92 1.14
CA SER A 81 11.03 -18.19 1.61
C SER A 81 12.51 -18.27 1.22
N LYS A 82 13.20 -19.37 1.59
CA LYS A 82 14.61 -19.57 1.21
C LYS A 82 14.81 -19.65 -0.32
N ASN A 83 13.78 -20.08 -1.06
CA ASN A 83 13.89 -20.41 -2.49
C ASN A 83 12.96 -19.55 -3.37
N GLY A 84 12.56 -18.36 -2.91
CA GLY A 84 11.63 -17.48 -3.63
C GLY A 84 10.40 -17.11 -2.82
N TRP A 85 9.29 -16.81 -3.48
CA TRP A 85 8.04 -16.41 -2.84
C TRP A 85 7.12 -17.61 -2.63
N ILE A 86 6.58 -17.76 -1.42
CA ILE A 86 5.55 -18.78 -1.13
C ILE A 86 4.13 -18.20 -1.17
N PHE A 87 4.02 -16.87 -1.13
CA PHE A 87 2.78 -16.16 -1.36
C PHE A 87 3.08 -14.89 -2.15
N GLU A 88 2.27 -14.64 -3.18
CA GLU A 88 2.31 -13.43 -3.98
C GLU A 88 0.89 -12.99 -4.29
N TRP A 89 0.57 -11.75 -3.96
CA TRP A 89 -0.68 -11.12 -4.31
C TRP A 89 -0.40 -9.69 -4.72
N SER A 90 -0.95 -9.28 -5.85
CA SER A 90 -0.85 -7.90 -6.30
C SER A 90 -2.11 -7.46 -7.00
N VAL A 91 -2.46 -6.19 -6.82
CA VAL A 91 -3.55 -5.53 -7.54
C VAL A 91 -3.13 -4.12 -7.92
N GLU A 92 -3.55 -3.70 -9.09
CA GLU A 92 -3.41 -2.32 -9.57
C GLU A 92 -4.79 -1.79 -9.93
N GLY A 93 -5.02 -0.50 -9.68
CA GLY A 93 -6.24 0.15 -10.11
C GLY A 93 -6.25 1.63 -9.79
N ARG A 94 -7.31 2.30 -10.21
CA ARG A 94 -7.54 3.70 -9.87
C ARG A 94 -8.32 3.77 -8.57
N ILE A 95 -7.84 4.55 -7.61
CA ILE A 95 -8.62 4.83 -6.40
C ILE A 95 -9.81 5.71 -6.79
N GLY A 96 -11.00 5.24 -6.43
CA GLY A 96 -12.25 5.96 -6.65
C GLY A 96 -12.39 7.22 -5.79
N ALA A 97 -13.63 7.50 -5.37
CA ALA A 97 -13.95 8.62 -4.50
C ALA A 97 -13.62 8.37 -3.00
N SER A 98 -12.75 7.41 -2.70
CA SER A 98 -12.43 7.01 -1.33
C SER A 98 -11.72 8.11 -0.54
N ASP A 99 -12.09 8.23 0.75
CA ASP A 99 -11.39 9.12 1.70
C ASP A 99 -10.00 8.51 1.99
N PRO A 100 -8.93 9.32 2.07
CA PRO A 100 -7.63 8.93 2.63
C PRO A 100 -7.69 8.06 3.89
N LYS A 101 -8.70 8.24 4.75
CA LYS A 101 -8.95 7.39 5.91
C LYS A 101 -9.34 5.96 5.55
N GLU A 102 -10.13 5.75 4.51
CA GLU A 102 -10.56 4.42 4.04
C GLU A 102 -9.39 3.66 3.41
N ILE A 103 -8.56 4.37 2.63
CA ILE A 103 -7.32 3.83 2.07
C ILE A 103 -6.42 3.35 3.21
N PHE A 104 -6.21 4.21 4.21
CA PHE A 104 -5.37 3.87 5.33
C PHE A 104 -5.96 2.73 6.19
N HIS A 105 -7.27 2.72 6.41
CA HIS A 105 -7.95 1.62 7.07
C HIS A 105 -7.72 0.29 6.34
N SER A 106 -7.72 0.31 5.01
CA SER A 106 -7.46 -0.88 4.20
C SER A 106 -6.00 -1.33 4.24
N ILE A 107 -5.05 -0.39 4.40
CA ILE A 107 -3.66 -0.73 4.73
C ILE A 107 -3.59 -1.46 6.07
N GLU A 108 -4.26 -0.94 7.11
CA GLU A 108 -4.30 -1.60 8.43
C GLU A 108 -4.93 -2.99 8.37
N GLN A 109 -6.05 -3.14 7.67
CA GLN A 109 -6.71 -4.43 7.47
C GLN A 109 -5.84 -5.41 6.67
N SER A 110 -5.08 -4.93 5.67
CA SER A 110 -4.12 -5.77 4.94
C SER A 110 -3.04 -6.33 5.87
N ILE A 111 -2.54 -5.52 6.81
CA ILE A 111 -1.59 -5.97 7.84
C ILE A 111 -2.24 -7.02 8.77
N GLU A 112 -3.50 -6.85 9.12
CA GLU A 112 -4.23 -7.81 9.98
C GLU A 112 -4.52 -9.15 9.27
N ILE A 113 -5.00 -9.10 8.02
CA ILE A 113 -5.25 -10.29 7.19
C ILE A 113 -3.97 -11.12 7.03
N THR A 114 -2.85 -10.45 6.73
CA THR A 114 -1.56 -11.12 6.53
C THR A 114 -0.98 -11.74 7.81
N ASN A 115 -1.42 -11.30 8.99
CA ASN A 115 -1.00 -11.85 10.28
C ASN A 115 -1.89 -13.00 10.80
N SER A 116 -3.14 -13.14 10.34
CA SER A 116 -4.16 -13.94 11.07
C SER A 116 -4.67 -15.21 10.37
N ILE A 117 -4.62 -15.31 9.03
CA ILE A 117 -5.39 -16.34 8.29
C ILE A 117 -4.47 -17.33 7.54
N SER A 118 -5.00 -18.50 7.14
CA SER A 118 -4.40 -19.41 6.15
C SER A 118 -4.30 -18.78 4.75
N GLU A 119 -3.39 -19.25 3.89
CA GLU A 119 -3.06 -18.62 2.60
C GLU A 119 -4.24 -18.44 1.63
N VAL A 120 -5.08 -19.46 1.45
CA VAL A 120 -6.24 -19.40 0.53
C VAL A 120 -7.19 -18.28 0.94
N SER A 121 -7.52 -18.22 2.22
CA SER A 121 -8.40 -17.19 2.77
C SER A 121 -7.76 -15.79 2.82
N LYS A 122 -6.41 -15.68 2.81
CA LYS A 122 -5.73 -14.38 2.68
C LYS A 122 -6.03 -13.73 1.32
N ARG A 123 -5.90 -14.50 0.23
CA ARG A 123 -6.13 -13.96 -1.14
C ARG A 123 -7.54 -13.43 -1.29
N GLU A 124 -8.55 -14.24 -0.96
CA GLU A 124 -9.96 -13.83 -1.07
C GLU A 124 -10.29 -12.61 -0.20
N ALA A 125 -9.71 -12.54 1.01
CA ALA A 125 -9.89 -11.39 1.89
C ALA A 125 -9.25 -10.12 1.33
N LEU A 126 -8.05 -10.21 0.74
CA LEU A 126 -7.38 -9.08 0.09
C LEU A 126 -8.11 -8.62 -1.16
N ASP A 127 -8.59 -9.54 -1.99
CA ASP A 127 -9.39 -9.23 -3.19
C ASP A 127 -10.67 -8.49 -2.80
N ARG A 128 -11.40 -8.98 -1.79
CA ARG A 128 -12.62 -8.33 -1.29
C ARG A 128 -12.34 -6.95 -0.71
N LEU A 129 -11.25 -6.82 0.05
CA LEU A 129 -10.85 -5.55 0.66
C LEU A 129 -10.58 -4.50 -0.43
N TRP A 130 -9.70 -4.81 -1.37
CA TRP A 130 -9.19 -3.82 -2.32
C TRP A 130 -10.11 -3.57 -3.51
N SER A 131 -10.97 -4.52 -3.89
CA SER A 131 -12.01 -4.29 -4.89
C SER A 131 -13.05 -3.24 -4.50
N SER A 132 -13.19 -2.94 -3.20
CA SER A 132 -14.08 -1.87 -2.72
C SER A 132 -13.51 -0.46 -2.89
N ILE A 133 -12.19 -0.33 -3.08
CA ILE A 133 -11.47 0.94 -3.19
C ILE A 133 -10.95 1.18 -4.61
N LEU A 134 -10.45 0.13 -5.23
CA LEU A 134 -9.87 0.18 -6.55
C LEU A 134 -10.95 -0.05 -7.60
N LEU A 135 -11.12 0.94 -8.45
CA LEU A 135 -11.86 0.80 -9.69
C LEU A 135 -11.00 -0.03 -10.64
N SER A 136 -11.55 -1.14 -11.11
CA SER A 136 -10.91 -2.01 -12.09
C SER A 136 -10.83 -1.30 -13.44
N GLY A 137 -9.64 -1.31 -14.05
CA GLY A 137 -9.40 -0.74 -15.37
C GLY A 137 -7.92 -0.55 -15.63
N PRO A 138 -7.46 -0.67 -16.88
CA PRO A 138 -6.06 -0.45 -17.21
C PRO A 138 -5.65 0.99 -16.87
N ARG A 139 -4.38 1.16 -16.49
CA ARG A 139 -3.74 2.46 -16.50
C ARG A 139 -3.98 3.08 -17.88
N PRO A 140 -4.50 4.30 -18.01
CA PRO A 140 -4.74 4.89 -19.33
C PRO A 140 -3.45 5.13 -20.15
N PHE A 141 -2.28 4.79 -19.61
CA PHE A 141 -0.98 4.94 -20.25
C PHE A 141 -0.07 3.75 -19.87
N THR A 142 -0.09 2.72 -20.70
CA THR A 142 1.00 1.75 -20.89
C THR A 142 1.34 1.73 -22.36
#